data_AF-E7QXK5-F1
#
_entry.id   AF-E7QXK5-F1
#
_cell.length_a   1.000
_cell.length_b   1.000
_cell.length_c   1.000
_cell.angle_alpha   90.00
_cell.angle_beta   90.00
_cell.angle_gamma   90.00
#
_symmetry.space_group_name_H-M   'P 1'
#
loop_
_entity.id
_entity.type
_entity.pdbx_description
1 polymer ?
#
loop_
_entity_poly.entity_id
_entity_poly.type
_entity_poly.pdbx_seq_one_letter_code
_entity_poly.pdbx_strand_id
1 'polypeptide(L)'
;MLDHNPEDEAAIPDDLTTDDEELEQMLITMTHTHLPKLESYDVIEWDRENNVVCRGPQFEELQPLLELIDNHRDELPDDWV
;
A
#
# COMPACT_ATOMS: atom_id res chain seq x y z
N MET A 1 18.23 29.76 30.80
CA MET A 1 17.39 30.41 29.77
C MET A 1 17.35 29.43 28.62
N LEU A 2 16.21 28.76 28.47
CA LEU A 2 15.74 27.85 27.40
C LEU A 2 16.81 27.11 26.56
N ASP A 3 16.99 25.83 26.87
CA ASP A 3 17.54 24.84 25.93
C ASP A 3 16.65 24.78 24.68
N HIS A 4 17.22 25.09 23.51
CA HIS A 4 16.56 24.85 22.24
C HIS A 4 16.82 23.40 21.83
N ASN A 5 15.74 22.61 21.87
CA ASN A 5 15.70 21.29 21.28
C ASN A 5 15.94 21.44 19.77
N PRO A 6 17.05 20.93 19.21
CA PRO A 6 17.38 21.11 17.79
C PRO A 6 16.53 20.26 16.84
N GLU A 7 15.51 19.57 17.35
CA GLU A 7 14.66 18.65 16.57
C GLU A 7 13.31 19.25 16.13
N ASP A 8 13.01 20.51 16.47
CA ASP A 8 11.73 21.16 16.10
C ASP A 8 11.68 21.68 14.64
N GLU A 9 12.77 21.54 13.88
CA GLU A 9 12.92 22.10 12.53
C GLU A 9 13.29 21.05 11.47
N ALA A 10 13.05 19.76 11.76
CA ALA A 10 12.97 18.75 10.71
C ALA A 10 11.61 18.87 10.02
N ALA A 11 11.42 19.92 9.22
CA ALA A 11 10.28 20.01 8.32
C ALA A 11 10.33 18.77 7.41
N ILE A 12 9.36 17.87 7.59
CA ILE A 12 9.15 16.77 6.65
C ILE A 12 8.94 17.42 5.28
N PRO A 13 9.73 17.09 4.25
CA PRO A 13 9.55 17.63 2.91
C PRO A 13 8.10 17.42 2.44
N ASP A 14 7.48 18.42 1.81
CA ASP A 14 6.11 18.33 1.23
C ASP A 14 5.93 17.09 0.33
N ASP A 15 7.00 16.66 -0.34
CA ASP A 15 7.04 15.46 -1.19
C ASP A 15 6.88 14.13 -0.42
N LEU A 16 7.00 14.17 0.91
CA LEU A 16 6.82 13.03 1.82
C LEU A 16 5.56 13.16 2.70
N THR A 17 4.79 14.25 2.56
CA THR A 17 3.47 14.40 3.19
C THR A 17 2.40 14.08 2.15
N THR A 18 1.94 12.83 2.12
CA THR A 18 0.67 12.54 1.45
C THR A 18 -0.41 13.31 2.20
N ASP A 19 -1.19 14.13 1.50
CA ASP A 19 -2.29 14.88 2.11
C ASP A 19 -3.21 13.90 2.86
N ASP A 20 -3.60 14.25 4.10
CA ASP A 20 -4.44 13.38 4.94
C ASP A 20 -5.72 12.94 4.18
N GLU A 21 -6.24 13.79 3.31
CA GLU A 21 -7.42 13.53 2.47
C GLU A 21 -7.15 12.48 1.37
N GLU A 22 -5.95 12.45 0.79
CA GLU A 22 -5.54 11.42 -0.18
C GLU A 22 -5.32 10.07 0.51
N LEU A 23 -4.73 10.07 1.71
CA LEU A 23 -4.58 8.86 2.53
C LEU A 23 -5.95 8.28 2.91
N GLU A 24 -6.90 9.12 3.35
CA GLU A 24 -8.26 8.70 3.64
C GLU A 24 -8.94 8.07 2.42
N GLN A 25 -8.81 8.71 1.25
CA GLN A 25 -9.39 8.20 0.01
C GLN A 25 -8.76 6.86 -0.44
N MET A 26 -7.44 6.71 -0.26
CA MET A 26 -6.74 5.45 -0.52
C MET A 26 -7.22 4.34 0.42
N LEU A 27 -7.36 4.62 1.72
CA LEU A 27 -7.84 3.66 2.71
C LEU A 27 -9.26 3.20 2.41
N ILE A 28 -10.17 4.12 2.09
CA ILE A 28 -11.55 3.79 1.68
C ILE A 28 -11.53 2.83 0.47
N THR A 29 -10.70 3.13 -0.52
CA THR A 29 -10.62 2.32 -1.74
C THR A 29 -10.03 0.92 -1.45
N MET A 30 -9.00 0.84 -0.60
CA MET A 30 -8.44 -0.43 -0.14
C MET A 30 -9.48 -1.28 0.58
N THR A 31 -10.16 -0.72 1.58
CA THR A 31 -11.13 -1.41 2.43
C THR A 31 -12.36 -1.88 1.66
N HIS A 32 -12.86 -1.08 0.71
CA HIS A 32 -14.12 -1.37 0.03
C HIS A 32 -13.96 -2.03 -1.34
N THR A 33 -12.81 -1.88 -1.99
CA THR A 33 -12.60 -2.36 -3.37
C THR A 33 -11.49 -3.39 -3.46
N HIS A 34 -10.27 -3.07 -3.03
CA HIS A 34 -9.11 -3.91 -3.35
C HIS A 34 -9.01 -5.13 -2.44
N LEU A 35 -9.05 -4.95 -1.12
CA LEU A 35 -8.93 -6.05 -0.16
C LEU A 35 -10.07 -7.07 -0.31
N PRO A 36 -11.35 -6.67 -0.42
CA PRO A 36 -12.45 -7.63 -0.66
C PRO A 36 -12.28 -8.42 -1.96
N LYS A 37 -11.74 -7.81 -3.03
CA LYS A 37 -11.50 -8.52 -4.29
C LYS A 37 -10.40 -9.55 -4.15
N LEU A 38 -9.27 -9.19 -3.56
CA LEU A 38 -8.16 -10.12 -3.36
C LEU A 38 -8.55 -11.28 -2.43
N GLU A 39 -9.33 -10.99 -1.38
CA GLU A 39 -9.90 -12.00 -0.48
C GLU A 39 -10.86 -12.94 -1.24
N SER A 40 -11.69 -12.43 -2.15
CA SER A 40 -12.61 -13.26 -2.93
C SER A 40 -11.94 -14.27 -3.88
N TYR A 41 -10.65 -14.06 -4.18
CA TYR A 41 -9.82 -14.98 -4.97
C TYR A 41 -8.89 -15.83 -4.09
N ASP A 42 -9.06 -15.80 -2.76
CA ASP A 42 -8.22 -16.50 -1.77
C ASP A 42 -6.72 -16.14 -1.86
N VAL A 43 -6.39 -14.98 -2.42
CA VAL A 43 -5.01 -14.48 -2.55
C VAL A 43 -4.52 -13.93 -1.22
N ILE A 44 -5.44 -13.34 -0.45
CA ILE A 44 -5.19 -12.83 0.90
C ILE A 44 -6.25 -13.37 1.86
N GLU A 45 -5.92 -13.38 3.14
CA GLU A 45 -6.87 -13.46 4.24
C GLU A 45 -6.86 -12.11 4.95
N TRP A 46 -8.02 -11.48 5.14
CA TRP A 46 -8.09 -10.14 5.73
C TRP A 46 -8.91 -10.13 7.03
N ASP A 47 -8.24 -9.87 8.13
CA ASP A 47 -8.88 -9.57 9.41
C ASP A 47 -9.29 -8.10 9.44
N ARG A 48 -10.58 -7.85 9.22
CA ARG A 48 -11.16 -6.49 9.20
C ARG A 48 -11.22 -5.84 10.58
N GLU A 49 -11.27 -6.64 11.64
CA GLU A 49 -11.39 -6.13 13.01
C GLU A 49 -10.05 -5.60 13.51
N ASN A 50 -8.97 -6.31 13.20
CA ASN A 50 -7.60 -5.92 13.56
C ASN A 50 -6.88 -5.16 12.44
N ASN A 51 -7.51 -5.03 11.26
CA ASN A 51 -6.94 -4.44 10.05
C ASN A 51 -5.60 -5.09 9.64
N VAL A 52 -5.57 -6.43 9.67
CA VAL A 52 -4.38 -7.24 9.35
C VAL A 52 -4.63 -8.03 8.08
N VAL A 53 -3.69 -7.96 7.14
CA VAL A 53 -3.73 -8.73 5.88
C VAL A 53 -2.64 -9.81 5.93
N CYS A 54 -3.07 -11.05 5.69
CA CYS A 54 -2.22 -12.24 5.62
C CYS A 54 -2.25 -12.82 4.20
N ARG A 55 -1.24 -13.65 3.87
CA ARG A 55 -1.24 -14.39 2.60
C ARG A 55 -2.32 -15.46 2.65
N GLY A 56 -3.13 -15.52 1.60
CA GLY A 56 -4.12 -16.58 1.39
C GLY A 56 -3.51 -17.77 0.64
N PRO A 57 -4.27 -18.87 0.51
CA PRO A 57 -3.79 -20.10 -0.11
C PRO A 57 -3.42 -19.97 -1.59
N GLN A 58 -3.98 -18.98 -2.31
CA GLN A 58 -3.68 -18.71 -3.73
C GLN A 58 -2.52 -17.74 -3.94
N PHE A 59 -1.90 -17.24 -2.86
CA PHE A 59 -0.83 -16.24 -2.96
C PHE A 59 0.37 -16.74 -3.77
N GLU A 60 0.86 -17.94 -3.47
CA GLU A 60 2.05 -18.52 -4.09
C GLU A 60 1.85 -18.83 -5.59
N GLU A 61 0.61 -18.96 -6.05
CA GLU A 61 0.31 -19.16 -7.48
C GLU A 61 0.48 -17.84 -8.25
N LEU A 62 0.06 -16.71 -7.67
CA LEU A 62 0.15 -15.40 -8.31
C LEU A 62 1.50 -14.72 -8.11
N GLN A 63 2.20 -15.00 -7.01
CA GLN A 63 3.47 -14.36 -6.67
C GLN A 63 4.49 -14.35 -7.83
N PRO A 64 4.78 -15.48 -8.52
CA PRO A 64 5.78 -15.49 -9.58
C PRO A 64 5.43 -14.58 -10.76
N LEU A 65 4.14 -14.47 -11.07
CA LEU A 65 3.66 -13.58 -12.14
C LEU A 65 3.83 -12.11 -11.72
N LEU A 66 3.46 -11.77 -10.48
CA LEU A 66 3.60 -10.41 -9.96
C LEU A 66 5.07 -10.00 -9.86
N GLU A 67 5.96 -10.90 -9.42
CA GLU A 67 7.41 -10.67 -9.40
C GLU A 67 7.96 -10.43 -10.81
N LEU A 68 7.50 -11.19 -11.82
CA LEU A 68 7.92 -10.96 -13.20
C LEU A 68 7.50 -9.57 -13.69
N ILE A 69 6.26 -9.16 -13.42
CA ILE A 69 5.75 -7.83 -13.80
C ILE A 69 6.57 -6.74 -13.10
N ASP A 70 6.86 -6.91 -11.81
CA ASP A 70 7.63 -5.93 -11.05
C ASP A 70 9.08 -5.80 -11.54
N ASN A 71 9.73 -6.93 -11.85
CA ASN A 71 11.09 -6.95 -12.40
C ASN A 71 11.19 -6.31 -13.80
N HIS A 72 10.09 -6.27 -14.55
CA HIS A 72 10.03 -5.72 -15.92
C HIS A 72 9.17 -4.46 -16.00
N ARG A 73 8.97 -3.75 -14.89
CA ARG A 73 8.06 -2.59 -14.81
C ARG A 73 8.35 -1.52 -15.87
N ASP A 74 9.63 -1.26 -16.15
CA ASP A 74 10.07 -0.25 -17.14
C ASP A 74 9.80 -0.65 -18.60
N GLU A 75 9.43 -1.91 -18.85
CA GLU A 75 9.12 -2.46 -20.17
C GLU A 75 7.61 -2.64 -20.39
N LEU A 76 6.79 -2.35 -19.38
CA LEU A 76 5.33 -2.47 -19.48
C LEU A 76 4.75 -1.33 -20.34
N PRO A 77 3.64 -1.58 -21.04
CA PRO A 77 2.92 -0.53 -21.76
C PRO A 77 2.50 0.60 -20.80
N ASP A 78 2.59 1.85 -21.25
CA ASP A 78 2.16 3.03 -20.47
C ASP A 78 0.69 2.96 -20.04
N ASP A 79 -0.15 2.21 -20.76
CA ASP A 79 -1.58 2.01 -20.43
C ASP A 79 -1.82 1.06 -19.23
N TRP A 80 -0.77 0.43 -18.70
CA TRP A 80 -0.88 -0.55 -17.59
C TRP A 80 -0.34 -0.03 -16.25
N VAL A 81 0.38 1.09 -16.25
CA VAL A 81 1.03 1.68 -15.07
C VAL A 81 0.25 2.88 -14.56
#